data_AF-A0A971A717-F1
#
_entry.id   AF-A0A971A717-F1
#
_cell.length_a   1.000
_cell.length_b   1.000
_cell.length_c   1.000
_cell.angle_alpha   90.00
_cell.angle_beta   90.00
_cell.angle_gamma   90.00
#
_symmetry.space_group_name_H-M   'P 1'
#
loop_
_entity.id
_entity.type
_entity.pdbx_description
1 polymer ?
#
loop_
_entity_poly.entity_id
_entity_poly.type
_entity_poly.pdbx_seq_one_letter_code
_entity_poly.pdbx_strand_id
1 'polypeptide(L)'
;VDLIKIILIRGKDAQEQINILGDDGVPISYHVDFWKSEVIDFIILQQDAFDPIDRNCPLERQRYMLNKVLDIYRMEFSFDEFEVINPYFKRIIDTLKQINYSEFQSEKFNNYEKELDKIIDERKIG
;
A
#
# COMPACT_ATOMS: atom_id res chain seq x y z
N VAL A 1 -7.44 14.76 -2.74
CA VAL A 1 -8.64 13.98 -2.37
C VAL A 1 -9.19 13.21 -3.56
N ASP A 2 -9.39 13.87 -4.70
CA ASP A 2 -9.98 13.20 -5.89
C ASP A 2 -9.17 12.02 -6.43
N LEU A 3 -7.84 12.11 -6.43
CA LEU A 3 -6.98 11.01 -6.87
C LEU A 3 -7.17 9.73 -6.04
N ILE A 4 -7.19 9.84 -4.71
CA ILE A 4 -7.38 8.68 -3.81
C ILE A 4 -8.71 7.99 -4.12
N LYS A 5 -9.77 8.78 -4.28
CA LYS A 5 -11.10 8.26 -4.62
C LYS A 5 -11.08 7.50 -5.96
N ILE A 6 -10.39 8.04 -6.97
CA ILE A 6 -10.22 7.37 -8.26
C ILE A 6 -9.45 6.07 -8.11
N ILE A 7 -8.38 6.04 -7.32
CA ILE A 7 -7.56 4.84 -7.09
C ILE A 7 -8.41 3.74 -6.45
N LEU A 8 -9.18 4.06 -5.42
CA LEU A 8 -10.04 3.09 -4.73
C LEU A 8 -11.16 2.55 -5.62
N ILE A 9 -11.76 3.40 -6.46
CA ILE A 9 -12.76 2.95 -7.45
C ILE A 9 -12.11 1.98 -8.45
N ARG A 10 -10.94 2.33 -8.99
CA ARG A 10 -10.22 1.45 -9.93
C ARG A 10 -9.81 0.12 -9.30
N GLY A 11 -9.35 0.15 -8.06
CA GLY A 11 -9.02 -1.07 -7.32
C GLY A 11 -10.23 -1.99 -7.15
N LYS A 12 -11.40 -1.40 -6.84
CA LYS A 12 -12.66 -2.13 -6.77
C LYS A 12 -13.06 -2.72 -8.13
N ASP A 13 -12.99 -1.94 -9.20
CA ASP A 13 -13.29 -2.43 -10.55
C ASP A 13 -12.34 -3.57 -10.96
N ALA A 14 -11.05 -3.47 -10.58
CA ALA A 14 -10.07 -4.52 -10.84
C ALA A 14 -10.40 -5.81 -10.09
N GLN A 15 -10.76 -5.71 -8.81
CA GLN A 15 -11.21 -6.83 -7.99
C GLN A 15 -12.47 -7.49 -8.55
N GLU A 16 -13.42 -6.70 -9.06
CA GLU A 16 -14.62 -7.22 -9.71
C GLU A 16 -14.28 -8.03 -10.97
N GLN A 17 -13.34 -7.56 -11.81
CA GLN A 17 -12.90 -8.32 -12.98
C GLN A 17 -12.22 -9.63 -12.60
N ILE A 18 -11.33 -9.61 -11.59
CA ILE A 18 -10.69 -10.83 -11.05
C ILE A 18 -11.76 -11.83 -10.59
N ASN A 19 -12.78 -11.37 -9.87
CA ASN A 19 -13.85 -12.24 -9.37
C ASN A 19 -14.71 -12.87 -10.48
N ILE A 20 -14.88 -12.16 -11.62
CA ILE A 20 -15.70 -12.64 -12.74
C ILE A 20 -14.92 -13.62 -13.62
N LEU A 21 -13.65 -13.32 -13.91
CA LEU A 21 -12.85 -14.05 -14.90
C LEU A 21 -11.90 -15.07 -14.28
N GLY A 22 -11.67 -15.00 -12.97
CA GLY A 22 -10.62 -15.73 -12.25
C GLY A 22 -9.26 -15.05 -12.36
N ASP A 23 -8.32 -15.44 -11.49
CA ASP A 23 -6.98 -14.84 -11.43
C ASP A 23 -6.20 -15.00 -12.74
N ASP A 24 -6.29 -16.17 -13.37
CA ASP A 24 -5.70 -16.49 -14.68
C ASP A 24 -6.40 -15.80 -15.87
N GLY A 25 -7.63 -15.30 -15.65
CA GLY A 25 -8.48 -14.74 -16.69
C GLY A 25 -8.25 -13.26 -16.96
N VAL A 26 -7.43 -12.58 -16.14
CA VAL A 26 -7.15 -11.14 -16.24
C VAL A 26 -5.66 -10.86 -16.45
N PRO A 27 -5.31 -9.71 -17.04
CA PRO A 27 -3.92 -9.26 -17.07
C PRO A 27 -3.33 -9.06 -15.66
N ILE A 28 -2.03 -9.33 -15.48
CA ILE A 28 -1.28 -9.13 -14.23
C ILE A 28 -1.48 -7.71 -13.66
N SER A 29 -1.64 -6.70 -14.52
CA SER A 29 -1.87 -5.31 -14.10
C SER A 29 -3.12 -5.13 -13.24
N TYR A 30 -4.16 -5.95 -13.41
CA TYR A 30 -5.36 -5.89 -12.56
C TYR A 30 -5.05 -6.24 -11.11
N HIS A 31 -4.22 -7.26 -10.90
CA HIS A 31 -3.74 -7.64 -9.56
C HIS A 31 -2.90 -6.52 -8.94
N VAL A 32 -2.01 -5.90 -9.72
CA VAL A 32 -1.19 -4.77 -9.26
C VAL A 32 -2.07 -3.56 -8.90
N ASP A 33 -3.04 -3.20 -9.73
CA ASP A 33 -3.94 -2.07 -9.50
C ASP A 33 -4.81 -2.29 -8.25
N PHE A 34 -5.33 -3.51 -8.08
CA PHE A 34 -6.06 -3.91 -6.87
C PHE A 34 -5.17 -3.76 -5.63
N TRP A 35 -4.00 -4.40 -5.60
CA TRP A 35 -3.14 -4.37 -4.42
C TRP A 35 -2.57 -2.99 -4.10
N LYS A 36 -2.32 -2.15 -5.10
CA LYS A 36 -1.97 -0.74 -4.87
C LYS A 36 -3.10 0.04 -4.23
N SER A 37 -4.36 -0.23 -4.58
CA SER A 37 -5.51 0.38 -3.91
C SER A 37 -5.63 -0.10 -2.46
N GLU A 38 -5.37 -1.39 -2.21
CA GLU A 38 -5.41 -1.97 -0.87
C GLU A 38 -4.35 -1.33 0.05
N VAL A 39 -3.15 -1.04 -0.47
CA VAL A 39 -2.13 -0.30 0.29
C VAL A 39 -2.67 1.04 0.79
N ILE A 40 -3.43 1.78 -0.02
CA ILE A 40 -4.01 3.05 0.40
C ILE A 40 -5.12 2.82 1.42
N ASP A 41 -6.00 1.85 1.18
CA ASP A 41 -7.12 1.55 2.08
C ASP A 41 -6.63 1.14 3.48
N PHE A 42 -5.72 0.16 3.55
CA PHE A 42 -5.18 -0.36 4.80
C PHE A 42 -4.41 0.68 5.63
N ILE A 43 -3.78 1.67 4.99
CA ILE A 43 -2.85 2.58 5.66
C ILE A 43 -3.49 3.95 5.94
N ILE A 44 -4.43 4.39 5.11
CA ILE A 44 -5.05 5.71 5.21
C ILE A 44 -6.50 5.64 5.72
N LEU A 45 -7.27 4.65 5.30
CA LEU A 45 -8.71 4.59 5.61
C LEU A 45 -9.01 3.68 6.79
N GLN A 46 -8.33 2.54 6.89
CA GLN A 46 -8.48 1.60 7.99
C GLN A 46 -7.60 2.03 9.19
N GLN A 47 -7.96 3.13 9.82
CA GLN A 47 -7.29 3.55 11.06
C GLN A 47 -7.74 2.69 12.24
N ASP A 48 -6.77 2.34 13.10
CA ASP A 48 -7.05 1.66 14.36
C ASP A 48 -7.38 2.72 15.42
N ALA A 49 -8.67 3.01 15.56
CA ALA A 49 -9.16 4.01 16.52
C ALA A 49 -8.83 3.69 17.99
N PHE A 50 -8.37 2.48 18.30
CA PHE A 50 -7.97 2.06 19.65
C PHE A 50 -6.47 2.22 19.92
N ASP A 51 -5.65 2.42 18.88
CA ASP A 51 -4.22 2.67 19.03
C ASP A 51 -3.96 4.13 19.50
N PRO A 52 -3.20 4.34 20.60
CA PRO A 52 -3.00 5.68 21.15
C PRO A 52 -2.18 6.61 20.25
N ILE A 53 -1.40 6.07 19.32
CA ILE A 53 -0.60 6.84 18.36
C ILE A 53 -1.47 7.20 17.14
N ASP A 54 -2.27 6.26 16.62
CA ASP A 54 -3.14 6.48 15.46
C ASP A 54 -4.34 7.38 15.82
N ARG A 55 -4.83 7.32 17.07
CA ARG A 55 -5.92 8.18 17.58
C ARG A 55 -5.58 9.68 17.54
N ASN A 56 -4.31 10.05 17.60
CA ASN A 56 -3.84 11.44 17.65
C ASN A 56 -2.72 11.69 16.62
N CYS A 57 -2.91 11.23 15.38
CA CYS A 57 -1.93 11.40 14.31
C CYS A 57 -1.77 12.89 13.92
N PRO A 58 -0.61 13.55 14.15
CA PRO A 58 -0.39 14.94 13.78
C PRO A 58 -0.52 15.16 12.26
N LEU A 59 -0.99 16.34 11.84
CA LEU A 59 -1.17 16.66 10.41
C LEU A 59 0.09 16.45 9.57
N GLU A 60 1.27 16.71 10.13
CA GLU A 60 2.55 16.47 9.47
C GLU A 60 2.75 14.98 9.13
N ARG A 61 2.45 14.11 10.08
CA ARG A 61 2.53 12.66 9.91
C ARG A 61 1.48 12.16 8.92
N GLN A 62 0.24 12.65 9.00
CA GLN A 62 -0.80 12.30 8.03
C GLN A 62 -0.38 12.64 6.60
N ARG A 63 0.21 13.84 6.41
CA ARG A 63 0.74 14.25 5.10
C ARG A 63 1.91 13.37 4.66
N TYR A 64 2.81 13.00 5.58
CA TYR A 64 3.92 12.10 5.29
C TYR A 64 3.42 10.74 4.79
N MET A 65 2.55 10.09 5.55
CA MET A 65 2.01 8.77 5.21
C MET A 65 1.21 8.81 3.90
N LEU A 66 0.40 9.86 3.72
CA LEU A 66 -0.33 10.04 2.47
C LEU A 66 0.60 10.17 1.26
N ASN A 67 1.66 10.97 1.36
CA ASN A 67 2.62 11.11 0.28
C ASN A 67 3.36 9.79 0.02
N LYS A 68 3.78 9.07 1.07
CA LYS A 68 4.47 7.77 0.94
C LYS A 68 3.61 6.74 0.19
N VAL A 69 2.32 6.59 0.53
CA VAL A 69 1.44 5.65 -0.20
C VAL A 69 1.14 6.10 -1.63
N LEU A 70 1.04 7.41 -1.88
CA LEU A 70 0.87 7.94 -3.24
C LEU A 70 2.12 7.74 -4.10
N ASP A 71 3.31 7.81 -3.51
CA ASP A 71 4.55 7.52 -4.21
C ASP A 71 4.64 6.04 -4.56
N ILE A 72 4.29 5.13 -3.64
CA ILE A 72 4.17 3.68 -3.92
C ILE A 72 3.17 3.43 -5.05
N TYR A 73 2.01 4.11 -5.05
CA TYR A 73 1.02 3.98 -6.11
C TYR A 73 1.59 4.37 -7.49
N ARG A 74 2.40 5.44 -7.54
CA ARG A 74 3.02 5.94 -8.78
C ARG A 74 4.19 5.09 -9.27
N MET A 75 4.81 4.30 -8.41
CA MET A 75 5.91 3.41 -8.81
C MET A 75 5.39 2.30 -9.73
N GLU A 76 6.18 1.92 -10.71
CA GLU A 76 5.92 0.74 -11.53
C GLU A 76 6.62 -0.47 -10.92
N PHE A 77 5.95 -1.63 -10.97
CA PHE A 77 6.43 -2.88 -10.43
C PHE A 77 6.33 -3.96 -11.51
N SER A 78 7.33 -4.84 -11.58
CA SER A 78 7.34 -5.97 -12.51
C SER A 78 7.12 -7.29 -11.77
N PHE A 79 6.22 -8.11 -12.31
CA PHE A 79 5.92 -9.44 -11.80
C PHE A 79 5.74 -10.42 -12.95
N ASP A 80 6.25 -11.64 -12.76
CA ASP A 80 6.14 -12.71 -13.76
C ASP A 80 4.81 -13.47 -13.65
N GLU A 81 4.27 -13.57 -12.43
CA GLU A 81 3.10 -14.38 -12.06
C GLU A 81 2.23 -13.60 -11.06
N PHE A 82 0.92 -13.87 -11.01
CA PHE A 82 0.02 -13.13 -10.11
C PHE A 82 0.12 -13.61 -8.66
N GLU A 83 0.51 -14.87 -8.45
CA GLU A 83 0.65 -15.51 -7.15
C GLU A 83 1.71 -14.83 -6.26
N VAL A 84 2.70 -14.16 -6.87
CA VAL A 84 3.74 -13.42 -6.14
C VAL A 84 3.30 -12.01 -5.74
N ILE A 85 2.22 -11.47 -6.33
CA ILE A 85 1.77 -10.09 -6.12
C ILE A 85 1.19 -9.91 -4.73
N ASN A 86 0.22 -10.75 -4.35
CA ASN A 86 -0.40 -10.70 -3.03
C ASN A 86 0.63 -10.78 -1.88
N PRO A 87 1.48 -11.82 -1.79
CA PRO A 87 2.44 -11.91 -0.69
C PRO A 87 3.44 -10.73 -0.68
N TYR A 88 3.80 -10.18 -1.84
CA TYR A 88 4.65 -8.99 -1.93
C TYR A 88 3.96 -7.75 -1.36
N PHE A 89 2.75 -7.42 -1.81
CA PHE A 89 2.04 -6.24 -1.32
C PHE A 89 1.58 -6.38 0.14
N LYS A 90 1.32 -7.60 0.62
CA LYS A 90 1.11 -7.85 2.06
C LYS A 90 2.32 -7.47 2.89
N ARG A 91 3.54 -7.81 2.47
CA ARG A 91 4.76 -7.36 3.15
C ARG A 91 4.84 -5.84 3.21
N ILE A 92 4.54 -5.14 2.11
CA ILE A 92 4.49 -3.68 2.08
C ILE A 92 3.47 -3.13 3.09
N ILE A 93 2.24 -3.65 3.08
CA ILE A 93 1.16 -3.23 3.99
C ILE A 93 1.56 -3.46 5.45
N ASP A 94 2.11 -4.63 5.76
CA ASP A 94 2.48 -4.97 7.13
C ASP A 94 3.62 -4.07 7.64
N THR A 95 4.63 -3.78 6.82
CA THR A 95 5.70 -2.83 7.18
C THR A 95 5.15 -1.40 7.33
N LEU A 96 4.24 -0.95 6.46
CA LEU A 96 3.58 0.36 6.60
C LEU A 96 2.71 0.45 7.86
N LYS A 97 2.06 -0.64 8.28
CA LYS A 97 1.37 -0.70 9.57
C LYS A 97 2.35 -0.55 10.73
N GLN A 98 3.51 -1.22 10.68
CA GLN A 98 4.54 -1.01 11.71
C GLN A 98 5.04 0.44 11.77
N ILE A 99 5.13 1.11 10.61
CA ILE A 99 5.42 2.55 10.53
C ILE A 99 4.31 3.35 11.23
N ASN A 100 3.02 3.06 10.97
CA ASN A 100 1.88 3.70 11.63
C ASN A 100 1.85 3.49 13.16
N TYR A 101 2.24 2.32 13.66
CA TYR A 101 2.32 2.04 15.09
C TYR A 101 3.60 2.55 15.78
N SER A 102 4.54 3.14 15.02
CA SER A 102 5.78 3.68 15.57
C SER A 102 5.65 5.16 15.88
N GLU A 103 6.39 5.66 16.88
CA GLU A 103 6.51 7.10 17.12
C GLU A 103 7.17 7.78 15.91
N PHE A 104 6.60 8.90 15.45
CA PHE A 104 7.05 9.58 14.24
C PHE A 104 8.52 10.01 14.37
N GLN A 105 9.34 9.72 13.35
CA GLN A 105 10.78 10.01 13.31
C GLN A 105 11.64 9.29 14.38
N SER A 106 11.07 8.35 15.14
CA SER A 106 11.84 7.50 16.06
C SER A 106 12.81 6.58 15.31
N GLU A 107 13.77 6.01 16.04
CA GLU A 107 14.67 4.99 15.49
C GLU A 107 13.89 3.81 14.90
N LYS A 108 12.84 3.35 15.59
CA LYS A 108 11.97 2.26 15.14
C LYS A 108 11.26 2.62 13.82
N PHE A 109 10.71 3.82 13.72
CA PHE A 109 10.12 4.35 12.48
C PHE A 109 11.12 4.33 11.32
N ASN A 110 12.32 4.88 11.54
CA ASN A 110 13.35 4.97 10.51
C ASN A 110 13.88 3.58 10.09
N ASN A 111 13.87 2.60 10.99
CA ASN A 111 14.27 1.24 10.67
C ASN A 111 13.23 0.55 9.76
N TYR A 112 11.94 0.70 10.02
CA TYR A 112 10.90 0.17 9.14
C TYR A 112 10.82 0.90 7.80
N GLU A 113 11.10 2.20 7.75
CA GLU A 113 11.23 2.94 6.49
C GLU A 113 12.32 2.32 5.60
N LYS A 114 13.49 2.02 6.17
CA LYS A 114 14.57 1.34 5.43
C LYS A 114 14.20 -0.08 5.01
N GLU A 115 13.43 -0.79 5.83
CA GLU A 115 12.92 -2.12 5.49
C GLU A 115 11.92 -2.04 4.33
N LEU A 116 11.00 -1.09 4.37
CA LEU A 116 10.03 -0.83 3.31
C LEU A 116 10.73 -0.50 1.99
N ASP A 117 11.74 0.37 2.03
CA ASP A 117 12.50 0.74 0.83
C ASP A 117 13.20 -0.50 0.22
N LYS A 118 13.77 -1.38 1.06
CA LYS A 118 14.34 -2.67 0.59
C LYS A 118 13.30 -3.57 -0.08
N ILE A 119 12.10 -3.67 0.50
CA ILE A 119 11.02 -4.48 -0.08
C ILE A 119 10.62 -3.90 -1.44
N ILE A 120 10.45 -2.57 -1.53
CA ILE A 120 10.08 -1.89 -2.77
C ILE A 120 11.13 -2.14 -3.87
N ASP A 121 12.41 -2.05 -3.54
CA ASP A 121 13.51 -2.23 -4.49
C ASP A 121 13.62 -3.67 -5.04
N GLU A 122 12.96 -4.67 -4.42
CA GLU A 122 12.92 -6.04 -4.95
C GLU A 122 12.18 -6.15 -6.29
N ARG A 123 11.20 -5.27 -6.54
CA ARG A 123 10.28 -5.38 -7.69
C ARG A 123 10.06 -4.07 -8.46
N LYS A 124 10.50 -2.94 -7.92
CA LYS A 124 10.36 -1.63 -8.55
C LYS A 124 11.14 -1.57 -9.87
N ILE A 125 10.51 -0.97 -10.87
CA ILE A 125 11.15 -0.63 -12.14
C ILE A 125 11.78 0.77 -12.01
N GLY A 126 13.04 0.89 -12.43
CA GLY A 126 13.85 2.12 -12.36
C GLY A 126 13.58 3.11 -13.48
#